data_AF-A0A1V4I9B2-F1
#
_entry.id   AF-A0A1V4I9B2-F1
#
_cell.length_a   1.000
_cell.length_b   1.000
_cell.length_c   1.000
_cell.angle_alpha   90.00
_cell.angle_beta   90.00
_cell.angle_gamma   90.00
#
_symmetry.space_group_name_H-M   'P 1'
#
loop_
_entity.id
_entity.type
_entity.pdbx_description
1 polymer ?
#
loop_
_entity_poly.entity_id
_entity_poly.type
_entity_poly.pdbx_seq_one_letter_code
_entity_poly.pdbx_strand_id
1 'polypeptide(L)'
;MKNKEYIIRELERDIEYLSKVINKMQRRAGAKSKKAIAELRYRKEQVKKKLIEIRDAHDDLIEEDPIEEIKESLKDIWKNLKKSFDKFMDEL
;
A
#
# COMPACT_ATOMS: atom_id res chain seq x y z
N MET A 1 -12.13 -4.94 -20.92
CA MET A 1 -10.87 -4.25 -20.58
C MET A 1 -9.84 -5.25 -20.03
N LYS A 2 -8.92 -5.78 -20.85
CA LYS A 2 -7.88 -6.70 -20.33
C LYS A 2 -6.81 -6.00 -19.47
N ASN A 3 -6.70 -4.67 -19.55
CA ASN A 3 -5.66 -3.90 -18.87
C ASN A 3 -6.02 -3.52 -17.42
N LYS A 4 -7.26 -3.10 -17.15
CA LYS A 4 -7.72 -2.68 -15.80
C LYS A 4 -7.56 -3.82 -14.77
N GLU A 5 -8.04 -5.01 -15.11
CA GLU A 5 -8.00 -6.16 -14.20
C GLU A 5 -6.56 -6.64 -13.94
N TYR A 6 -5.69 -6.54 -14.94
CA TYR A 6 -4.26 -6.82 -14.78
C TYR A 6 -3.62 -5.83 -13.80
N ILE A 7 -3.86 -4.53 -13.99
CA ILE A 7 -3.32 -3.48 -13.11
C ILE A 7 -3.83 -3.65 -11.68
N ILE A 8 -5.12 -3.93 -11.49
CA ILE A 8 -5.68 -4.20 -10.15
C ILE A 8 -4.96 -5.36 -9.47
N ARG A 9 -4.71 -6.48 -10.19
CA ARG A 9 -3.97 -7.62 -9.62
C ARG A 9 -2.52 -7.29 -9.28
N GLU A 10 -1.85 -6.41 -10.04
CA GLU A 10 -0.53 -5.90 -9.66
C GLU A 10 -0.58 -5.12 -8.35
N LEU A 11 -1.54 -4.19 -8.22
CA LEU A 11 -1.73 -3.39 -7.01
C LEU A 11 -2.11 -4.25 -5.79
N GLU A 12 -2.93 -5.28 -5.98
CA GLU A 12 -3.26 -6.25 -4.92
C GLU A 12 -1.99 -6.97 -4.42
N ARG A 13 -1.10 -7.39 -5.34
CA ARG A 13 0.18 -8.02 -4.98
C ARG A 13 1.10 -7.05 -4.22
N ASP A 14 1.16 -5.80 -4.62
CA ASP A 14 1.95 -4.77 -3.93
C ASP A 14 1.43 -4.51 -2.52
N ILE A 15 0.11 -4.43 -2.33
CA ILE A 15 -0.53 -4.28 -1.01
C ILE A 15 -0.26 -5.52 -0.14
N GLU A 16 -0.29 -6.73 -0.73
CA GLU A 16 0.02 -7.96 -0.01
C GLU A 16 1.49 -7.99 0.42
N TYR A 17 2.42 -7.62 -0.46
CA TYR A 17 3.83 -7.54 -0.15
C TYR A 17 4.09 -6.50 0.96
N LEU A 18 3.48 -5.32 0.85
CA LEU A 18 3.55 -4.29 1.88
C LEU A 18 3.00 -4.78 3.23
N SER A 19 1.94 -5.59 3.23
CA SER A 19 1.42 -6.24 4.44
C SER A 19 2.44 -7.18 5.08
N LYS A 20 3.16 -7.98 4.29
CA LYS A 20 4.21 -8.88 4.77
C LYS A 20 5.36 -8.10 5.40
N VAL A 21 5.81 -7.03 4.74
CA VAL A 21 6.88 -6.15 5.23
C VAL A 21 6.48 -5.51 6.57
N ILE A 22 5.33 -4.84 6.63
CA ILE A 22 4.82 -4.22 7.86
C ILE A 22 4.70 -5.23 9.01
N ASN A 23 4.24 -6.46 8.72
CA ASN A 23 4.14 -7.52 9.73
C ASN A 23 5.52 -7.97 10.25
N LYS A 24 6.51 -8.11 9.36
CA LYS A 24 7.90 -8.45 9.75
C LYS A 24 8.48 -7.33 10.63
N MET A 25 8.22 -6.07 10.29
CA MET A 25 8.66 -4.90 11.06
C MET A 25 8.03 -4.86 12.45
N GLN A 26 6.72 -5.11 12.56
CA GLN A 26 6.02 -5.08 13.84
C GLN A 26 6.63 -6.06 14.85
N ARG A 27 7.07 -7.23 14.38
CA ARG A 27 7.71 -8.25 15.22
C ARG A 27 9.08 -7.81 15.77
N ARG A 28 9.81 -6.96 15.03
CA ARG A 28 11.16 -6.49 15.42
C ARG A 28 11.17 -5.08 16.02
N ALA A 29 10.04 -4.38 16.01
CA ALA A 29 9.95 -2.98 16.37
C ALA A 29 9.99 -2.73 17.88
N GLY A 30 10.90 -1.84 18.30
CA GLY A 30 10.87 -1.24 19.63
C GLY A 30 9.65 -0.31 19.83
N ALA A 31 9.39 0.12 21.06
CA ALA A 31 8.21 0.90 21.42
C ALA A 31 8.01 2.17 20.57
N LYS A 32 9.10 2.91 20.27
CA LYS A 32 9.07 4.13 19.45
C LYS A 32 8.61 3.88 18.02
N SER A 33 8.89 2.70 17.47
CA SER A 33 8.58 2.32 16.09
C SER A 33 7.15 1.79 15.90
N LYS A 34 6.47 1.40 16.99
CA LYS A 34 5.09 0.87 16.92
C LYS A 34 4.09 1.91 16.41
N LYS A 35 4.27 3.20 16.77
CA LYS A 35 3.40 4.28 16.28
C LYS A 35 3.53 4.46 14.76
N ALA A 36 4.76 4.51 14.24
CA ALA A 36 5.01 4.61 12.80
C ALA A 36 4.46 3.39 12.03
N ILE A 37 4.58 2.18 12.59
CA ILE A 37 4.00 0.97 11.99
C ILE A 37 2.47 1.01 11.98
N ALA A 38 1.84 1.52 13.05
CA ALA A 38 0.40 1.68 13.09
C ALA A 38 -0.10 2.68 12.03
N GLU A 39 0.62 3.77 11.81
CA GLU A 39 0.32 4.74 10.75
C GLU A 39 0.46 4.12 9.35
N LEU A 40 1.54 3.39 9.07
CA LEU A 40 1.74 2.69 7.81
C LEU A 40 0.63 1.65 7.55
N ARG A 41 0.21 0.92 8.60
CA ARG A 41 -0.94 0.00 8.53
C ARG A 41 -2.22 0.72 8.15
N TYR A 42 -2.53 1.82 8.83
CA TYR A 42 -3.73 2.59 8.57
C TYR A 42 -3.76 3.08 7.12
N ARG A 43 -2.66 3.69 6.63
CA ARG A 43 -2.57 4.16 5.24
C ARG A 43 -2.73 3.02 4.23
N LYS A 44 -2.09 1.88 4.46
CA LYS A 44 -2.22 0.68 3.62
C LYS A 44 -3.68 0.18 3.56
N GLU A 45 -4.40 0.19 4.68
CA GLU A 45 -5.83 -0.18 4.69
C GLU A 45 -6.70 0.83 3.92
N GLN A 46 -6.38 2.13 3.95
CA GLN A 46 -7.07 3.11 3.10
C GLN A 46 -6.87 2.82 1.61
N VAL A 47 -5.63 2.54 1.19
CA VAL A 47 -5.32 2.16 -0.20
C VAL A 47 -6.08 0.90 -0.61
N LYS A 48 -6.15 -0.10 0.28
CA LYS A 48 -6.90 -1.34 0.02
C LYS A 48 -8.40 -1.06 -0.18
N LYS A 49 -9.00 -0.18 0.62
CA LYS A 49 -10.41 0.21 0.46
C LYS A 49 -10.66 0.88 -0.89
N LYS A 50 -9.81 1.85 -1.26
CA LYS A 50 -9.88 2.50 -2.58
C LYS A 50 -9.75 1.50 -3.73
N LEU A 51 -8.86 0.52 -3.62
CA LEU A 51 -8.71 -0.51 -4.67
C LEU A 51 -9.98 -1.35 -4.85
N ILE A 52 -10.66 -1.68 -3.75
CA ILE A 52 -11.95 -2.38 -3.78
C ILE A 52 -13.02 -1.51 -4.45
N GLU A 53 -13.09 -0.23 -4.10
CA GLU A 53 -14.02 0.72 -4.72
C GLU A 53 -13.81 0.82 -6.23
N ILE A 54 -12.56 0.92 -6.71
CA ILE A 54 -12.26 0.97 -8.15
C ILE A 54 -12.59 -0.34 -8.87
N ARG A 55 -12.35 -1.47 -8.21
CA ARG A 55 -12.65 -2.80 -8.76
C ARG A 55 -14.15 -2.98 -8.94
N ASP A 56 -14.92 -2.51 -7.97
CA ASP A 56 -16.38 -2.71 -7.91
C ASP A 56 -17.14 -1.56 -8.62
N ALA A 57 -16.47 -0.46 -8.97
CA ALA A 57 -17.03 0.65 -9.73
C ALA A 57 -17.26 0.31 -11.21
N HIS A 58 -18.43 0.72 -11.72
CA HIS A 58 -18.72 0.76 -13.15
C HIS A 58 -17.84 1.83 -13.81
N ASP A 59 -17.27 1.52 -14.98
CA ASP A 59 -16.24 2.33 -15.65
C ASP A 59 -16.69 3.75 -16.03
N ASP A 60 -18.00 4.02 -15.97
CA ASP A 60 -18.65 5.23 -16.48
C ASP A 60 -18.66 6.40 -15.49
N LEU A 61 -18.20 6.20 -14.24
CA LEU A 61 -18.36 7.15 -13.11
C LEU A 61 -17.07 7.83 -12.64
N ILE A 62 -15.97 7.70 -13.38
CA ILE A 62 -14.63 8.03 -12.89
C ILE A 62 -14.06 9.20 -13.72
N GLU A 63 -14.11 10.42 -13.17
CA GLU A 63 -13.57 11.65 -13.79
C GLU A 63 -12.03 11.79 -13.66
N GLU A 64 -11.41 11.14 -12.66
CA GLU A 64 -9.95 11.13 -12.41
C GLU A 64 -9.42 9.70 -12.47
N ASP A 65 -8.20 9.45 -12.98
CA ASP A 65 -7.61 8.10 -13.01
C ASP A 65 -7.31 7.58 -11.60
N PRO A 66 -8.21 6.77 -11.00
CA PRO A 66 -8.15 6.45 -9.58
C PRO A 66 -7.09 5.36 -9.32
N ILE A 67 -6.65 4.68 -10.39
CA ILE A 67 -5.51 3.76 -10.37
C ILE A 67 -4.23 4.54 -10.10
N GLU A 68 -4.06 5.71 -10.70
CA GLU A 68 -2.87 6.53 -10.50
C GLU A 68 -2.78 7.04 -9.06
N GLU A 69 -3.90 7.47 -8.47
CA GLU A 69 -3.95 7.87 -7.05
C GLU A 69 -3.52 6.73 -6.10
N ILE A 70 -3.90 5.49 -6.41
CA ILE A 70 -3.45 4.31 -5.66
C ILE A 70 -1.95 4.09 -5.80
N LYS A 71 -1.41 4.20 -7.02
CA LYS A 71 0.04 4.03 -7.25
C LYS A 71 0.84 5.08 -6.48
N GLU A 72 0.41 6.35 -6.52
CA GLU A 72 1.06 7.42 -5.77
C GLU A 72 1.00 7.15 -4.27
N SER A 73 -0.16 6.73 -3.76
CA SER A 73 -0.34 6.37 -2.35
C SER A 73 0.58 5.24 -1.92
N LEU A 74 0.71 4.18 -2.73
CA LEU A 74 1.63 3.07 -2.47
C LEU A 74 3.09 3.54 -2.47
N LYS A 75 3.48 4.33 -3.47
CA LYS A 75 4.83 4.90 -3.58
C LYS A 75 5.20 5.73 -2.35
N ASP A 76 4.26 6.54 -1.85
CA ASP A 76 4.45 7.33 -0.64
C ASP A 76 4.58 6.48 0.62
N ILE A 77 3.78 5.40 0.74
CA ILE A 77 3.91 4.47 1.85
C ILE A 77 5.30 3.81 1.82
N TRP A 78 5.76 3.35 0.65
CA TRP A 78 7.10 2.77 0.48
C TRP A 78 8.21 3.74 0.85
N LYS A 79 8.11 5.00 0.40
CA LYS A 79 9.09 6.04 0.73
C LYS A 79 9.16 6.29 2.23
N ASN A 80 8.02 6.38 2.91
CA ASN A 80 7.98 6.60 4.35
C ASN A 80 8.45 5.38 5.14
N LEU A 81 8.15 4.18 4.65
CA LEU A 81 8.61 2.93 5.22
C LEU A 81 10.14 2.85 5.12
N LYS A 82 10.72 3.13 3.95
CA LYS A 82 12.17 3.22 3.75
C LYS A 82 12.80 4.26 4.68
N LYS A 83 12.29 5.50 4.69
CA LYS A 83 12.84 6.57 5.55
C LYS A 83 12.80 6.23 7.04
N SER A 84 11.73 5.59 7.49
CA SER A 84 11.54 5.30 8.92
C SER A 84 12.27 4.02 9.36
N PHE A 85 12.69 3.17 8.42
CA PHE A 85 13.17 1.81 8.70
C PHE A 85 14.26 1.31 7.75
N ASP A 86 15.08 2.21 7.20
CA ASP A 86 16.06 1.94 6.13
C ASP A 86 16.92 0.70 6.43
N LYS A 87 17.51 0.65 7.64
CA LYS A 87 18.32 -0.49 8.11
C LYS A 87 17.60 -1.83 8.07
N PHE A 88 16.29 -1.85 8.31
CA PHE A 88 15.52 -3.09 8.29
C PHE A 88 15.12 -3.49 6.85
N MET A 89 14.92 -2.51 5.97
CA MET A 89 14.61 -2.76 4.56
C MET A 89 15.81 -3.28 3.78
N ASP A 90 17.03 -2.90 4.16
CA ASP A 90 18.25 -3.43 3.55
C ASP A 90 18.56 -4.89 3.96
N GLU A 91 17.95 -5.38 5.05
CA GLU A 91 18.07 -6.77 5.55
C GLU A 91 16.96 -7.72 5.03
N LEU A 92 16.12 -7.24 4.10
CA LEU A 92 14.96 -7.96 3.57
C LEU A 92 15.27 -8.65 2.24
#